data_AF-A0A8G1A138-F1
#
_entry.id   AF-A0A8G1A138-F1
#
_cell.length_a   1.000
_cell.length_b   1.000
_cell.length_c   1.000
_cell.angle_alpha   90.00
_cell.angle_beta   90.00
_cell.angle_gamma   90.00
#
_symmetry.space_group_name_H-M   'P 1'
#
loop_
_entity.id
_entity.type
_entity.pdbx_description
1 polymer ?
#
loop_
_entity_poly.entity_id
_entity_poly.type
_entity_poly.pdbx_seq_one_letter_code
_entity_poly.pdbx_strand_id
1 'polypeptide(L)' 'MHHFEDKTVFQLYLSVKNDIEPMVNDIQRDAVDLLGIMAQKGNAEAFEALSDLANAPMIHPILREQIRQAAGIAPTVKN' A
#
# COMPACT_ATOMS: atom_id res chain seq x y z
N MET A 1 6.31 -12.62 -7.53
CA MET A 1 5.41 -12.85 -6.37
C MET A 1 6.18 -12.32 -5.18
N HIS A 2 5.75 -11.22 -4.56
CA HIS A 2 6.42 -10.69 -3.35
C HIS A 2 6.23 -11.70 -2.21
N HIS A 3 7.31 -11.99 -1.49
CA HIS A 3 7.28 -12.88 -0.35
C HIS A 3 7.39 -12.02 0.91
N PHE A 4 6.33 -12.01 1.71
CA PHE A 4 6.29 -11.39 3.03
C PHE A 4 6.26 -12.52 4.07
N GLU A 5 7.17 -12.48 5.05
CA GLU A 5 7.18 -13.47 6.13
C GLU A 5 6.03 -13.19 7.11
N ASP A 6 5.67 -11.91 7.30
CA ASP A 6 4.51 -11.50 8.05
C ASP A 6 3.23 -11.73 7.23
N LYS A 7 2.49 -12.77 7.62
CA LYS A 7 1.19 -13.11 7.02
C LYS A 7 0.20 -11.95 7.07
N THR A 8 0.28 -11.07 8.07
CA THR A 8 -0.57 -9.88 8.18
C THR A 8 -0.26 -8.91 7.05
N VAL A 9 1.03 -8.61 6.82
CA VAL A 9 1.47 -7.74 5.73
C VAL A 9 1.04 -8.34 4.39
N PHE A 10 1.20 -9.65 4.19
CA PHE A 10 0.77 -10.30 2.96
C PHE A 10 -0.75 -10.15 2.71
N GLN A 11 -1.58 -10.36 3.73
CA GLN A 11 -3.04 -10.23 3.58
C GLN A 11 -3.45 -8.79 3.29
N LEU A 12 -2.86 -7.81 3.99
CA LEU A 12 -3.12 -6.40 3.73
C LEU A 12 -2.70 -6.01 2.30
N TYR A 13 -1.52 -6.46 1.85
CA TYR A 13 -1.04 -6.25 0.48
C TYR A 13 -2.03 -6.79 -0.56
N LEU A 14 -2.54 -8.01 -0.37
CA LEU A 14 -3.54 -8.60 -1.29
C LEU A 14 -4.85 -7.82 -1.28
N SER A 15 -5.32 -7.37 -0.11
CA SER A 15 -6.52 -6.54 0.01
C SER A 15 -6.39 -5.24 -0.78
N VAL A 16 -5.24 -4.55 -0.69
CA VAL A 16 -4.99 -3.31 -1.46
C VAL A 16 -4.91 -3.59 -2.95
N LYS A 17 -4.24 -4.68 -3.34
CA LYS A 17 -4.02 -5.04 -4.75
C LYS A 17 -5.27 -5.53 -5.48
N ASN A 18 -6.29 -5.98 -4.76
CA ASN A 18 -7.50 -6.58 -5.33
C ASN A 18 -8.09 -5.71 -6.46
N ASP A 19 -7.97 -6.19 -7.70
CA ASP A 19 -8.36 -5.52 -8.94
C ASP A 19 -9.75 -5.92 -9.43
N ILE A 20 -10.41 -6.83 -8.70
CA ILE A 20 -11.77 -7.29 -8.98
C ILE A 20 -12.79 -6.22 -8.60
N GLU A 21 -12.45 -5.33 -7.66
CA GLU A 21 -13.33 -4.28 -7.18
C GLU A 21 -13.37 -3.10 -8.18
N PRO A 22 -14.53 -2.75 -8.73
CA PRO A 22 -14.65 -1.69 -9.74
C PRO A 22 -14.43 -0.29 -9.17
N MET A 23 -14.49 -0.14 -7.85
CA MET A 23 -14.29 1.12 -7.12
C MET A 23 -13.44 0.85 -5.88
N VAL A 24 -12.68 1.87 -5.45
CA VAL A 24 -11.95 1.79 -4.18
C VAL A 24 -12.94 1.67 -3.02
N ASN A 25 -12.80 0.62 -2.23
CA ASN A 25 -13.65 0.37 -1.05
C ASN A 25 -12.91 0.66 0.27
N ASP A 26 -13.66 0.62 1.38
CA ASP A 26 -13.12 0.92 2.71
C ASP A 26 -12.07 -0.11 3.15
N ILE A 27 -12.23 -1.38 2.76
CA ILE A 27 -11.26 -2.45 3.08
C ILE A 27 -9.88 -2.13 2.48
N GLN A 28 -9.85 -1.65 1.24
CA GLN A 28 -8.60 -1.24 0.58
C GLN A 28 -7.95 -0.05 1.28
N ARG A 29 -8.75 0.95 1.67
CA ARG A 29 -8.26 2.14 2.38
C ARG A 29 -7.70 1.79 3.76
N ASP A 30 -8.46 1.02 4.53
CA ASP A 30 -8.05 0.55 5.85
C ASP A 30 -6.77 -0.30 5.76
N ALA A 31 -6.64 -1.12 4.71
CA ALA A 31 -5.44 -1.92 4.50
C ALA A 31 -4.20 -1.05 4.22
N VAL A 32 -4.34 0.03 3.45
CA VAL A 32 -3.25 1.01 3.24
C VAL A 32 -2.88 1.70 4.56
N ASP A 33 -3.87 2.11 5.35
CA ASP A 33 -3.64 2.81 6.62
C ASP A 33 -2.94 1.90 7.63
N LEU A 34 -3.34 0.63 7.73
CA LEU A 34 -2.70 -0.37 8.58
C LEU A 34 -1.26 -0.63 8.15
N LEU A 35 -1.00 -0.80 6.85
CA LEU A 35 0.37 -0.92 6.33
C LEU A 35 1.20 0.34 6.66
N GLY A 36 0.61 1.53 6.54
CA GLY A 36 1.25 2.79 6.92
C GLY A 36 1.64 2.85 8.39
N ILE A 37 0.73 2.49 9.28
CA ILE A 37 0.98 2.42 10.73
C ILE A 37 2.10 1.41 11.04
N MET A 38 2.08 0.24 10.39
CA MET A 38 3.11 -0.79 10.57
C MET A 38 4.48 -0.29 10.10
N ALA A 39 4.54 0.32 8.92
CA ALA A 39 5.78 0.89 8.37
C ALA A 39 6.35 1.99 9.28
N GLN A 40 5.50 2.91 9.78
CA GLN A 40 5.91 3.95 10.72
C GLN A 40 6.44 3.41 12.05
N LYS A 41 5.99 2.22 12.47
CA LYS A 41 6.50 1.50 13.65
C LYS A 41 7.78 0.70 13.36
N GLY A 42 8.32 0.79 12.15
CA GLY A 42 9.57 0.13 11.75
C GLY A 42 9.39 -1.25 11.11
N ASN A 43 8.18 -1.64 10.69
CA ASN A 43 7.98 -2.87 9.93
C ASN A 43 8.45 -2.69 8.48
N ALA A 44 9.61 -3.28 8.17
CA ALA A 44 10.25 -3.17 6.85
C ALA A 44 9.40 -3.81 5.73
N GLU A 45 8.73 -4.93 6.01
CA GLU A 45 7.87 -5.60 5.03
C GLU A 45 6.65 -4.73 4.66
N ALA A 46 6.06 -4.05 5.65
CA ALA A 46 4.97 -3.13 5.40
C ALA A 46 5.41 -1.92 4.54
N PHE A 47 6.62 -1.40 4.77
CA PHE A 47 7.20 -0.35 3.93
C PHE A 47 7.45 -0.85 2.50
N GLU A 48 8.01 -2.05 2.34
CA GLU A 48 8.22 -2.66 1.03
C GLU A 48 6.89 -2.88 0.29
N ALA A 49 5.86 -3.37 0.99
CA ALA A 49 4.52 -3.54 0.45
C ALA A 49 3.94 -2.23 -0.09
N LEU A 50 4.03 -1.13 0.68
CA LEU A 50 3.57 0.18 0.23
C LEU A 50 4.37 0.69 -0.98
N SER A 51 5.69 0.49 -1.00
CA SER A 51 6.54 0.89 -2.12
C SER A 51 6.18 0.14 -3.40
N ASP A 52 5.95 -1.17 -3.33
CA ASP A 52 5.51 -1.97 -4.47
C ASP A 52 4.12 -1.51 -4.96
N LEU A 53 3.15 -1.38 -4.04
CA LEU A 53 1.79 -0.94 -4.36
C LEU A 53 1.77 0.46 -5.00
N ALA A 54 2.63 1.38 -4.56
CA ALA A 54 2.73 2.73 -5.14
C ALA A 54 3.16 2.71 -6.62
N ASN A 55 3.94 1.70 -7.02
CA ASN A 55 4.46 1.52 -8.37
C ASN A 55 3.63 0.55 -9.22
N ALA A 56 2.69 -0.17 -8.61
CA ALA A 56 1.84 -1.12 -9.31
C ALA A 56 0.88 -0.42 -10.29
N PRO A 57 0.85 -0.84 -11.58
CA PRO A 57 0.09 -0.15 -12.62
C PRO A 57 -1.43 -0.26 -12.42
N MET A 58 -1.89 -1.37 -11.85
CA MET A 58 -3.30 -1.71 -11.64
C MET A 58 -3.96 -1.06 -10.41
N ILE A 59 -3.18 -0.35 -9.59
CA ILE A 59 -3.72 0.34 -8.41
C ILE A 59 -4.49 1.59 -8.83
N HIS A 60 -5.70 1.73 -8.29
CA HIS A 60 -6.56 2.88 -8.54
C HIS A 60 -5.87 4.20 -8.14
N PRO A 61 -5.96 5.28 -8.95
CA PRO A 61 -5.24 6.53 -8.69
C PRO A 61 -5.46 7.14 -7.30
N ILE A 62 -6.71 7.11 -6.79
CA ILE A 62 -7.03 7.59 -5.43
C ILE A 62 -6.29 6.77 -4.36
N LEU A 63 -6.25 5.44 -4.52
CA LEU A 63 -5.59 4.56 -3.57
C LEU A 63 -4.07 4.72 -3.64
N ARG A 64 -3.52 4.93 -4.85
CA ARG A 64 -2.09 5.22 -5.07
C ARG A 64 -1.63 6.47 -4.33
N GLU A 65 -2.44 7.52 -4.32
CA GLU A 65 -2.10 8.74 -3.58
C GLU A 65 -2.08 8.49 -2.06
N GLN A 66 -3.05 7.75 -1.53
CA GLN A 66 -3.07 7.35 -0.12
C GLN A 66 -1.84 6.50 0.25
N ILE A 67 -1.44 5.55 -0.60
CA ILE A 67 -0.24 4.72 -0.40
C ILE A 67 1.02 5.59 -0.32
N ARG A 68 1.17 6.59 -1.21
CA ARG A 68 2.34 7.49 -1.19
C ARG A 68 2.41 8.28 0.11
N GLN A 69 1.28 8.78 0.59
CA GLN A 69 1.18 9.48 1.88
C GLN A 69 1.53 8.55 3.04
N ALA A 70 0.97 7.34 3.07
CA ALA A 70 1.21 6.34 4.10
C ALA A 70 2.69 5.90 4.16
N ALA A 71 3.34 5.75 3.01
CA ALA A 71 4.75 5.38 2.90
C ALA A 71 5.72 6.52 3.24
N GLY A 72 5.23 7.75 3.47
CA GLY A 72 6.08 8.93 3.56
C GLY A 72 6.84 9.24 2.26
N ILE A 73 6.38 8.69 1.13
CA ILE A 73 6.92 8.97 -0.20
C ILE A 73 6.33 10.33 -0.60
N ALA A 74 7.01 11.40 -0.22
CA ALA A 74 6.65 12.75 -0.66
C ALA A 74 6.49 12.76 -2.19
N PRO A 75 5.49 13.49 -2.74
CA PRO A 75 5.46 13.71 -4.17
C PRO A 75 6.80 14.32 -4.57
N THR A 76 7.53 13.67 -5.47
CA THR A 76 8.74 14.25 -6.06
C THR A 76 8.30 15.45 -6.88
N VAL A 77 8.26 16.62 -6.24
CA VAL A 77 8.21 17.90 -6.94
C VAL A 77 9.55 18.01 -7.65
N LYS A 78 9.56 17.64 -8.93
CA LYS A 78 10.67 17.98 -9.82
C LYS A 78 10.60 19.49 -10.02
N ASN A 79 11.51 20.22 -9.38
CA ASN A 79 11.86 21.59 -9.79
C ASN A 79 12.55 21.57 -11.16
#